data_AF-A0AAW9YB70-F1
#
_entry.id   AF-A0AAW9YB70-F1
#
_cell.length_a   1.000
_cell.length_b   1.000
_cell.length_c   1.000
_cell.angle_alpha   90.00
_cell.angle_beta   90.00
_cell.angle_gamma   90.00
#
_symmetry.space_group_name_H-M   'P 1'
#
loop_
_entity.id
_entity.type
_entity.pdbx_description
1 polymer ?
#
loop_
_entity_poly.entity_id
_entity_poly.type
_entity_poly.pdbx_seq_one_letter_code
_entity_poly.pdbx_strand_id
1 'polypeptide(L)'
;MKRLWIFLFWVLGSLPLAWSAEADKAATEAEERSALSFASEELAKPMLGDLDAMMERRTIRVLTTYNKTGYFIHKGVQRGVTYDAFMQVEKRLNEQLRKDKAIKRHLKLNFVFIPVARENLLKALIDGKGDIAAANLTITDKRKQQGVVFSAPLIENVRELLISGPDSPKVESAADLGGKSIYVRPSSSYFESLMAYNQARKEAGEPLIDIQPASEVLEDEDLVEMVNAGLLPFIVMDEHKARFWQKIFPAIQIHEEPVFRDGGIIAWAVRKESPQLLTMLNEQIKALRGKATGEAILARYLKQNKFIKSAAAEAERKKFLQVVELFREYGGKYDVDWLLIAAQGYQESALNQKARSHVGAIGIMQIMPATGKGLKVGDIRQLEPNIHGGVKYMRWMIDHYYADEPMTALDKALFSFASYNAGPARVARLRAEAKKRGLDPNVWFHNVEYVAAEKIGPETVTYVGNIYKYYIAYKLVMEQLQLKEQATETLKQQEKMVEKVSAAEKS
;
A
#
# COMPACT_ATOMS: atom_id res chain seq x y z
N MET A 1 -7.66 -61.65 61.22
CA MET A 1 -6.32 -61.88 61.81
C MET A 1 -5.30 -61.09 61.02
N LYS A 2 -4.58 -60.17 61.71
CA LYS A 2 -3.28 -59.51 61.40
C LYS A 2 -3.15 -58.76 60.05
N ARG A 3 -3.20 -57.41 60.02
CA ARG A 3 -2.13 -56.38 60.27
C ARG A 3 -0.92 -56.56 59.31
N LEU A 4 -0.33 -55.59 58.58
CA LEU A 4 -0.21 -54.12 58.70
C LEU A 4 0.51 -53.55 57.41
N TRP A 5 0.08 -52.40 56.85
CA TRP A 5 0.80 -51.18 56.34
C TRP A 5 2.15 -51.31 55.55
N ILE A 6 2.56 -50.57 54.48
CA ILE A 6 2.50 -49.12 54.13
C ILE A 6 3.12 -48.87 52.71
N PHE A 7 2.60 -47.86 51.96
CA PHE A 7 3.12 -46.99 50.84
C PHE A 7 3.74 -47.53 49.53
N LEU A 8 3.17 -47.07 48.39
CA LEU A 8 3.92 -46.29 47.39
C LEU A 8 3.00 -45.28 46.66
N PHE A 9 3.57 -44.12 46.34
CA PHE A 9 2.94 -42.88 45.89
C PHE A 9 2.61 -42.81 44.38
N TRP A 10 1.54 -42.08 44.07
CA TRP A 10 1.15 -41.35 42.86
C TRP A 10 2.22 -41.02 41.79
N VAL A 11 1.88 -41.28 40.51
CA VAL A 11 1.96 -40.32 39.37
C VAL A 11 0.87 -40.69 38.34
N LEU A 12 -0.27 -40.00 38.35
CA LEU A 12 -1.18 -39.88 37.20
C LEU A 12 -1.47 -38.39 37.02
N GLY A 13 -0.52 -37.71 36.37
CA GLY A 13 -0.64 -36.32 35.98
C GLY A 13 -1.44 -36.20 34.69
N SER A 14 -2.55 -35.48 34.80
CA SER A 14 -3.35 -34.86 33.75
C SER A 14 -2.55 -34.35 32.53
N LEU A 15 -2.83 -34.94 31.36
CA LEU A 15 -2.75 -34.31 30.03
C LEU A 15 -4.03 -34.78 29.32
N PRO A 16 -4.94 -33.89 28.83
CA PRO A 16 -4.61 -32.93 27.78
C PRO A 16 -5.38 -31.58 27.86
N LEU A 17 -4.67 -30.45 27.90
CA LEU A 17 -5.27 -29.13 27.62
C LEU A 17 -4.58 -28.39 26.46
N ALA A 18 -3.43 -28.89 26.00
CA ALA A 18 -2.72 -28.30 24.86
C ALA A 18 -3.31 -28.74 23.50
N TRP A 19 -3.79 -29.99 23.41
CA TRP A 19 -4.24 -30.55 22.12
C TRP A 19 -5.59 -29.99 21.66
N SER A 20 -6.52 -29.66 22.58
CA SER A 20 -7.80 -29.06 22.21
C SER A 20 -7.64 -27.60 21.81
N ALA A 21 -6.74 -26.84 22.45
CA ALA A 21 -6.48 -25.46 22.08
C ALA A 21 -5.84 -25.35 20.70
N GLU A 22 -4.96 -26.29 20.33
CA GLU A 22 -4.29 -26.32 19.03
C GLU A 22 -5.21 -26.85 17.92
N ALA A 23 -6.10 -27.79 18.25
CA ALA A 23 -7.15 -28.26 17.34
C ALA A 23 -8.26 -27.22 17.14
N ASP A 24 -8.70 -26.53 18.19
CA ASP A 24 -9.66 -25.41 18.09
C ASP A 24 -9.06 -24.25 17.31
N LYS A 25 -7.78 -23.94 17.51
CA LYS A 25 -7.06 -22.91 16.77
C LYS A 25 -6.85 -23.29 15.31
N ALA A 26 -6.54 -24.55 15.01
CA ALA A 26 -6.45 -25.05 13.64
C ALA A 26 -7.82 -25.10 12.95
N ALA A 27 -8.90 -25.42 13.69
CA ALA A 27 -10.26 -25.41 13.18
C ALA A 27 -10.75 -23.98 12.93
N THR A 28 -10.49 -23.04 13.84
CA THR A 28 -10.79 -21.61 13.61
C THR A 28 -9.96 -21.03 12.49
N GLU A 29 -8.67 -21.36 12.38
CA GLU A 29 -7.84 -20.94 11.24
C GLU A 29 -8.31 -21.57 9.91
N ALA A 30 -8.84 -22.80 9.92
CA ALA A 30 -9.41 -23.43 8.75
C ALA A 30 -10.77 -22.81 8.35
N GLU A 31 -11.60 -22.42 9.32
CA GLU A 31 -12.86 -21.71 9.10
C GLU A 31 -12.61 -20.26 8.62
N GLU A 32 -11.64 -19.56 9.22
CA GLU A 32 -11.15 -18.25 8.76
C GLU A 32 -10.54 -18.33 7.34
N ARG A 33 -9.88 -19.46 7.01
CA ARG A 33 -9.38 -19.72 5.66
C ARG A 33 -10.49 -20.01 4.65
N SER A 34 -11.57 -20.66 5.07
CA SER A 34 -12.77 -20.89 4.24
C SER A 34 -13.50 -19.57 3.92
N ALA A 35 -13.45 -18.59 4.84
CA ALA A 35 -13.96 -17.24 4.62
C ALA A 35 -13.10 -16.39 3.65
N LEU A 36 -11.90 -16.87 3.26
CA LEU A 36 -11.10 -16.25 2.21
C LEU A 36 -11.53 -16.75 0.85
N SER A 37 -12.58 -16.12 0.35
CA SER A 37 -12.59 -15.82 -1.06
C SER A 37 -12.72 -14.31 -1.15
N PHE A 38 -11.71 -13.65 -1.70
CA PHE A 38 -12.05 -12.50 -2.51
C PHE A 38 -13.13 -12.98 -3.46
N ALA A 39 -14.33 -12.45 -3.26
CA ALA A 39 -15.52 -12.59 -4.08
C ALA A 39 -15.29 -13.41 -5.36
N SER A 40 -15.99 -14.54 -5.51
CA SER A 40 -16.10 -15.23 -6.80
C SER A 40 -16.49 -14.21 -7.89
N GLU A 41 -16.18 -14.49 -9.16
CA GLU A 41 -16.59 -13.65 -10.30
C GLU A 41 -18.07 -13.25 -10.23
N GLU A 42 -18.91 -14.10 -9.65
CA GLU A 42 -20.33 -13.87 -9.38
C GLU A 42 -20.60 -12.73 -8.36
N LEU A 43 -19.82 -12.64 -7.29
CA LEU A 43 -19.96 -11.60 -6.25
C LEU A 43 -19.44 -10.22 -6.70
N ALA A 44 -18.51 -10.20 -7.66
CA ALA A 44 -17.98 -8.99 -8.29
C ALA A 44 -18.90 -8.40 -9.38
N LYS A 45 -19.94 -9.13 -9.80
CA LYS A 45 -20.93 -8.61 -10.76
C LYS A 45 -21.66 -7.40 -10.19
N PRO A 46 -22.03 -6.42 -11.02
CA PRO A 46 -22.94 -5.36 -10.63
C PRO A 46 -24.23 -5.93 -10.03
N MET A 47 -24.48 -5.64 -8.76
CA MET A 47 -25.74 -5.92 -8.08
C MET A 47 -26.20 -4.63 -7.40
N LEU A 48 -27.40 -4.20 -7.76
CA LEU A 48 -28.05 -3.03 -7.18
C LEU A 48 -29.11 -3.48 -6.15
N GLY A 49 -29.84 -2.51 -5.62
CA GLY A 49 -30.82 -2.72 -4.56
C GLY A 49 -30.31 -2.27 -3.20
N ASP A 50 -31.27 -2.16 -2.28
CA ASP A 50 -31.09 -1.76 -0.89
C ASP A 50 -30.93 -2.99 0.03
N LEU A 51 -31.04 -2.80 1.34
CA LEU A 51 -30.86 -3.83 2.36
C LEU A 51 -31.71 -5.08 2.11
N ASP A 52 -32.97 -4.94 1.67
CA ASP A 52 -33.83 -6.11 1.38
C ASP A 52 -33.23 -7.05 0.33
N ALA A 53 -32.68 -6.48 -0.75
CA ALA A 53 -32.01 -7.27 -1.79
C ALA A 53 -30.71 -7.91 -1.27
N MET A 54 -30.05 -7.29 -0.29
CA MET A 54 -28.87 -7.86 0.40
C MET A 54 -29.25 -9.01 1.32
N MET A 55 -30.40 -8.90 2.00
CA MET A 55 -30.95 -9.96 2.82
C MET A 55 -31.35 -11.17 1.97
N GLU A 56 -31.98 -10.95 0.81
CA GLU A 56 -32.37 -12.01 -0.11
C GLU A 56 -31.17 -12.83 -0.59
N ARG A 57 -30.09 -12.17 -1.03
CA ARG A 57 -28.82 -12.83 -1.41
C ARG A 57 -27.92 -13.20 -0.22
N ARG A 58 -28.36 -12.91 1.01
CA ARG A 58 -27.63 -13.17 2.27
C ARG A 58 -26.20 -12.62 2.31
N THR A 59 -25.93 -11.57 1.55
CA THR A 59 -24.58 -11.00 1.39
C THR A 59 -24.62 -9.49 1.29
N ILE A 60 -23.84 -8.81 2.12
CA ILE A 60 -23.51 -7.38 2.02
C ILE A 60 -22.05 -7.27 1.58
N ARG A 61 -21.79 -6.56 0.49
CA ARG A 61 -20.44 -6.43 -0.07
C ARG A 61 -19.81 -5.10 0.37
N VAL A 62 -18.66 -5.17 1.01
CA VAL A 62 -17.88 -4.01 1.48
C VAL A 62 -16.72 -3.77 0.54
N LEU A 63 -16.80 -2.70 -0.25
CA LEU A 63 -15.67 -2.17 -0.99
C LEU A 63 -14.69 -1.54 0.00
N THR A 64 -13.43 -1.95 -0.09
CA THR A 64 -12.36 -1.44 0.76
C THR A 64 -11.09 -1.22 -0.06
N THR A 65 -10.06 -0.66 0.57
CA THR A 65 -8.73 -0.51 -0.03
C THR A 65 -7.79 -1.50 0.64
N TYR A 66 -7.02 -2.24 -0.14
CA TYR A 66 -6.04 -3.17 0.41
C TYR A 66 -4.84 -2.40 0.96
N ASN A 67 -4.65 -2.43 2.27
CA ASN A 67 -3.63 -1.64 2.94
C ASN A 67 -3.31 -2.19 4.35
N LYS A 68 -2.20 -1.76 4.96
CA LYS A 68 -1.66 -2.30 6.22
C LYS A 68 -2.47 -1.91 7.46
N THR A 69 -3.47 -1.02 7.35
CA THR A 69 -4.27 -0.55 8.50
C THR A 69 -5.73 -1.02 8.46
N GLY A 70 -6.43 -0.71 7.37
CA GLY A 70 -7.87 -0.89 7.18
C GLY A 70 -8.26 -2.32 6.83
N TYR A 71 -7.65 -2.88 5.78
CA TYR A 71 -7.94 -4.23 5.29
C TYR A 71 -6.72 -4.86 4.62
N PHE A 72 -6.24 -5.98 5.15
CA PHE A 72 -5.16 -6.77 4.55
C PHE A 72 -5.34 -8.26 4.80
N ILE A 73 -4.53 -9.07 4.13
CA ILE A 73 -4.46 -10.50 4.34
C ILE A 73 -3.09 -10.89 4.90
N HIS A 74 -3.09 -11.69 5.97
CA HIS A 74 -1.88 -12.25 6.55
C HIS A 74 -2.00 -13.77 6.68
N LYS A 75 -1.12 -14.50 5.97
CA LYS A 75 -1.07 -15.97 5.96
C LYS A 75 -2.42 -16.63 5.63
N GLY A 76 -3.12 -16.03 4.67
CA GLY A 76 -4.47 -16.42 4.35
C GLY A 76 -5.36 -16.25 5.58
N VAL A 77 -5.42 -15.04 6.14
CA VAL A 77 -6.50 -14.59 7.03
C VAL A 77 -6.73 -13.09 6.84
N GLN A 78 -7.99 -12.67 6.74
CA GLN A 78 -8.38 -11.26 6.63
C GLN A 78 -8.22 -10.54 7.98
N ARG A 79 -7.69 -9.33 7.94
CA ARG A 79 -7.37 -8.50 9.12
C ARG A 79 -7.53 -7.02 8.79
N GLY A 80 -7.54 -6.18 9.83
CA GLY A 80 -7.49 -4.73 9.71
C GLY A 80 -8.68 -4.06 10.40
N VAL A 81 -8.54 -2.77 10.73
CA VAL A 81 -9.55 -2.07 11.56
C VAL A 81 -10.91 -1.98 10.88
N THR A 82 -10.95 -1.90 9.54
CA THR A 82 -12.20 -1.90 8.78
C THR A 82 -12.82 -3.29 8.78
N TYR A 83 -12.00 -4.33 8.54
CA TYR A 83 -12.46 -5.73 8.63
C TYR A 83 -13.07 -6.03 10.01
N ASP A 84 -12.31 -5.76 11.07
CA ASP A 84 -12.72 -6.05 12.44
C ASP A 84 -13.99 -5.29 12.85
N ALA A 85 -14.18 -4.06 12.38
CA ALA A 85 -15.40 -3.30 12.60
C ALA A 85 -16.61 -3.97 11.94
N PHE A 86 -16.49 -4.39 10.68
CA PHE A 86 -17.58 -5.05 9.98
C PHE A 86 -17.87 -6.46 10.50
N MET A 87 -16.87 -7.19 10.99
CA MET A 87 -17.14 -8.48 11.65
C MET A 87 -17.95 -8.31 12.94
N GLN A 88 -17.74 -7.20 13.68
CA GLN A 88 -18.60 -6.86 14.82
C GLN A 88 -20.01 -6.47 14.38
N VAL A 89 -20.15 -5.71 13.30
CA VAL A 89 -21.45 -5.38 12.69
C VAL A 89 -22.19 -6.65 12.28
N GLU A 90 -21.53 -7.55 11.55
CA GLU A 90 -22.08 -8.82 11.09
C GLU A 90 -22.62 -9.64 12.25
N LYS A 91 -21.82 -9.82 13.31
CA LYS A 91 -22.22 -10.58 14.49
C LYS A 91 -23.49 -9.99 15.12
N ARG A 92 -23.49 -8.68 15.38
CA ARG A 92 -24.62 -7.98 16.01
C ARG A 92 -25.88 -8.02 15.16
N LEU A 93 -25.74 -7.76 13.85
CA LEU A 93 -26.86 -7.75 12.92
C LEU A 93 -27.50 -9.15 12.84
N ASN A 94 -26.70 -10.22 12.75
CA ASN A 94 -27.24 -11.57 12.78
C ASN A 94 -27.90 -11.95 14.11
N GLU A 95 -27.40 -11.46 15.24
CA GLU A 95 -28.07 -11.62 16.55
C GLU A 95 -29.41 -10.89 16.58
N GLN A 96 -29.49 -9.67 16.05
CA GLN A 96 -30.71 -8.87 15.95
C GLN A 96 -31.74 -9.53 15.02
N LEU A 97 -31.35 -9.88 13.79
CA LEU A 97 -32.24 -10.53 12.81
C LEU A 97 -32.85 -11.85 13.34
N ARG A 98 -32.10 -12.59 14.17
CA ARG A 98 -32.62 -13.81 14.83
C ARG A 98 -33.64 -13.50 15.92
N LYS A 99 -33.43 -12.44 16.71
CA LYS A 99 -34.39 -12.00 17.74
C LYS A 99 -35.68 -11.51 17.10
N ASP A 100 -35.56 -10.78 16.00
CA ASP A 100 -36.70 -10.21 15.26
C ASP A 100 -37.40 -11.23 14.37
N LYS A 101 -36.92 -12.49 14.34
CA LYS A 101 -37.39 -13.58 13.47
C LYS A 101 -37.34 -13.24 11.97
N ALA A 102 -36.53 -12.26 11.59
CA ALA A 102 -36.30 -11.83 10.20
C ALA A 102 -35.41 -12.82 9.42
N ILE A 103 -34.67 -13.69 10.11
CA ILE A 103 -33.87 -14.75 9.49
C ILE A 103 -34.03 -16.08 10.24
N LYS A 104 -34.06 -17.21 9.51
CA LYS A 104 -34.06 -18.55 10.12
C LYS A 104 -32.78 -18.76 10.93
N ARG A 105 -32.85 -19.49 12.05
CA ARG A 105 -31.74 -19.67 13.00
C ARG A 105 -30.43 -20.20 12.37
N HIS A 106 -30.53 -21.07 11.36
CA HIS A 106 -29.38 -21.66 10.66
C HIS A 106 -28.84 -20.81 9.50
N LEU A 107 -29.52 -19.71 9.16
CA LEU A 107 -29.09 -18.79 8.11
C LEU A 107 -28.31 -17.63 8.73
N LYS A 108 -27.40 -17.07 7.92
CA LYS A 108 -26.52 -15.96 8.31
C LYS A 108 -26.39 -15.00 7.13
N LEU A 109 -26.47 -13.71 7.42
CA LEU A 109 -26.08 -12.63 6.54
C LEU A 109 -24.57 -12.43 6.64
N ASN A 110 -23.85 -12.50 5.53
CA ASN A 110 -22.39 -12.40 5.52
C ASN A 110 -21.91 -11.07 4.92
N PHE A 111 -20.85 -10.52 5.48
CA PHE A 111 -20.10 -9.41 4.92
C PHE A 111 -18.93 -9.94 4.10
N VAL A 112 -18.87 -9.54 2.83
CA VAL A 112 -17.81 -9.93 1.90
C VAL A 112 -16.99 -8.70 1.54
N PHE A 113 -15.67 -8.78 1.65
CA PHE A 113 -14.77 -7.67 1.40
C PHE A 113 -14.22 -7.74 -0.02
N ILE A 114 -14.29 -6.62 -0.73
CA ILE A 114 -13.86 -6.49 -2.12
C ILE A 114 -12.85 -5.33 -2.16
N PRO A 115 -11.55 -5.61 -2.18
CA PRO A 115 -10.56 -4.57 -2.31
C PRO A 115 -10.59 -4.00 -3.72
N VAL A 116 -10.55 -2.68 -3.81
CA VAL A 116 -10.45 -1.94 -5.08
C VAL A 116 -9.45 -0.81 -4.90
N ALA A 117 -8.88 -0.35 -6.00
CA ALA A 117 -8.04 0.85 -5.99
C ALA A 117 -8.83 2.05 -5.44
N ARG A 118 -8.19 2.90 -4.65
CA ARG A 118 -8.84 3.98 -3.90
C ARG A 118 -9.60 4.95 -4.79
N GLU A 119 -9.00 5.34 -5.90
CA GLU A 119 -9.55 6.21 -6.93
C GLU A 119 -10.80 5.61 -7.61
N ASN A 120 -10.93 4.29 -7.60
CA ASN A 120 -12.07 3.57 -8.16
C ASN A 120 -13.15 3.23 -7.13
N LEU A 121 -12.92 3.51 -5.83
CA LEU A 121 -13.77 3.04 -4.73
C LEU A 121 -15.23 3.53 -4.84
N LEU A 122 -15.44 4.83 -5.01
CA LEU A 122 -16.79 5.40 -5.11
C LEU A 122 -17.45 5.05 -6.45
N LYS A 123 -16.68 5.02 -7.54
CA LYS A 123 -17.18 4.56 -8.84
C LYS A 123 -17.68 3.12 -8.77
N ALA A 124 -16.90 2.21 -8.16
CA ALA A 124 -17.28 0.82 -7.97
C ALA A 124 -18.56 0.67 -7.13
N LEU A 125 -18.76 1.55 -6.13
CA LEU A 125 -19.99 1.58 -5.32
C LEU A 125 -21.22 1.93 -6.15
N ILE A 126 -21.09 2.98 -6.99
CA ILE A 126 -22.15 3.47 -7.89
C ILE A 126 -22.45 2.43 -8.97
N ASP A 127 -21.43 1.82 -9.56
CA ASP A 127 -21.55 0.75 -10.55
C ASP A 127 -22.15 -0.56 -9.97
N GLY A 128 -22.47 -0.61 -8.67
CA GLY A 128 -23.07 -1.78 -8.02
C GLY A 128 -22.10 -2.93 -7.76
N LYS A 129 -20.78 -2.70 -7.84
CA LYS A 129 -19.75 -3.73 -7.57
C LYS A 129 -19.57 -4.03 -6.07
N GLY A 130 -20.16 -3.19 -5.22
CA GLY A 130 -20.36 -3.48 -3.81
C GLY A 130 -21.45 -2.60 -3.23
N ASP A 131 -21.72 -2.75 -1.93
CA ASP A 131 -22.89 -2.16 -1.28
C ASP A 131 -22.51 -1.05 -0.29
N ILE A 132 -21.30 -1.12 0.26
CA ILE A 132 -20.72 -0.13 1.19
C ILE A 132 -19.30 0.18 0.73
N ALA A 133 -18.89 1.45 0.73
CA ALA A 133 -17.49 1.83 0.61
C ALA A 133 -16.91 2.24 1.97
N ALA A 134 -15.88 1.51 2.41
CA ALA A 134 -15.24 1.67 3.70
C ALA A 134 -13.71 1.67 3.58
N ALA A 135 -13.13 2.88 3.56
CA ALA A 135 -11.70 3.08 3.36
C ALA A 135 -11.19 4.39 3.99
N ASN A 136 -11.62 4.73 5.21
CA ASN A 136 -11.27 5.99 5.90
C ASN A 136 -11.60 7.22 5.01
N LEU A 137 -12.87 7.33 4.61
CA LEU A 137 -13.31 8.39 3.69
C LEU A 137 -13.75 9.63 4.45
N THR A 138 -13.01 10.72 4.27
CA THR A 138 -13.46 12.08 4.64
C THR A 138 -14.70 12.48 3.84
N ILE A 139 -15.73 12.98 4.48
CA ILE A 139 -16.91 13.52 3.80
C ILE A 139 -16.50 14.83 3.10
N THR A 140 -16.68 14.88 1.78
CA THR A 140 -16.51 16.11 0.99
C THR A 140 -17.71 16.31 0.06
N ASP A 141 -17.98 17.55 -0.33
CA ASP A 141 -19.09 17.84 -1.25
C ASP A 141 -18.82 17.26 -2.65
N LYS A 142 -17.57 17.27 -3.09
CA LYS A 142 -17.13 16.59 -4.32
C LYS A 142 -17.49 15.10 -4.31
N ARG A 143 -17.33 14.41 -3.17
CA ARG A 143 -17.73 13.00 -3.03
C ARG A 143 -19.25 12.84 -3.03
N LYS A 144 -20.00 13.67 -2.29
CA LYS A 144 -21.48 13.62 -2.29
C LYS A 144 -22.09 13.85 -3.68
N GLN A 145 -21.48 14.72 -4.48
CA GLN A 145 -21.90 15.00 -5.85
C GLN A 145 -21.78 13.78 -6.78
N GLN A 146 -20.95 12.78 -6.45
CA GLN A 146 -20.83 11.55 -7.23
C GLN A 146 -22.04 10.61 -7.09
N GLY A 147 -23.03 10.92 -6.24
CA GLY A 147 -24.22 10.08 -6.09
C GLY A 147 -24.20 9.16 -4.86
N VAL A 148 -23.32 9.43 -3.90
CA VAL A 148 -23.24 8.68 -2.64
C VAL A 148 -23.78 9.48 -1.47
N VAL A 149 -24.18 8.78 -0.42
CA VAL A 149 -24.48 9.33 0.91
C VAL A 149 -23.59 8.67 1.96
N PHE A 150 -23.36 9.37 3.06
CA PHE A 150 -22.47 8.91 4.13
C PHE A 150 -23.25 8.51 5.37
N SER A 151 -22.75 7.48 6.06
CA SER A 151 -23.24 7.04 7.37
C SER A 151 -23.06 8.11 8.43
N ALA A 152 -23.58 7.83 9.63
CA ALA A 152 -23.23 8.54 10.84
C ALA A 152 -21.70 8.58 11.00
N PRO A 153 -21.15 9.66 11.59
CA PRO A 153 -19.70 9.81 11.76
C PRO A 153 -19.08 8.66 12.54
N LEU A 154 -18.00 8.12 11.99
CA LEU A 154 -17.10 7.16 12.63
C LEU A 154 -16.04 7.90 13.45
N ILE A 155 -15.48 8.97 12.87
CA ILE A 155 -14.52 9.86 13.51
C ILE A 155 -14.93 11.30 13.15
N GLU A 156 -14.98 12.15 14.16
CA GLU A 156 -15.30 13.58 14.04
C GLU A 156 -14.04 14.40 14.37
N ASN A 157 -14.01 15.67 13.96
CA ASN A 157 -12.90 16.60 14.25
C ASN A 157 -11.53 16.11 13.74
N VAL A 158 -11.52 15.51 12.56
CA VAL A 158 -10.28 15.04 11.92
C VAL A 158 -9.53 16.23 11.34
N ARG A 159 -8.26 16.38 11.74
CA ARG A 159 -7.33 17.34 11.15
C ARG A 159 -6.46 16.68 10.08
N GLU A 160 -6.18 17.39 9.01
CA GLU A 160 -5.21 16.99 7.98
C GLU A 160 -3.94 17.83 8.15
N LEU A 161 -2.82 17.17 8.44
CA LEU A 161 -1.58 17.80 8.89
C LEU A 161 -0.40 17.49 7.96
N LEU A 162 0.60 18.37 7.99
CA LEU A 162 1.88 18.15 7.32
C LEU A 162 2.73 17.13 8.08
N ILE A 163 3.27 16.15 7.35
CA ILE A 163 4.21 15.16 7.88
C ILE A 163 5.52 15.29 7.12
N SER A 164 6.63 15.40 7.85
CA SER A 164 7.98 15.48 7.26
C SER A 164 8.88 14.32 7.69
N GLY A 165 9.86 14.02 6.83
CA GLY A 165 10.88 13.00 7.06
C GLY A 165 12.18 13.57 7.65
N PRO A 166 13.14 12.71 8.02
CA PRO A 166 14.39 13.13 8.68
C PRO A 166 15.27 14.04 7.82
N ASP A 167 15.23 13.89 6.49
CA ASP A 167 16.04 14.65 5.54
C ASP A 167 15.30 15.87 4.94
N SER A 168 14.13 16.21 5.49
CA SER A 168 13.29 17.28 4.95
C SER A 168 13.84 18.65 5.32
N PRO A 169 13.66 19.67 4.45
CA PRO A 169 13.88 21.05 4.86
C PRO A 169 13.10 21.38 6.13
N LYS A 170 13.69 22.19 7.02
CA LYS A 170 12.97 22.68 8.20
C LYS A 170 11.76 23.53 7.78
N VAL A 171 10.66 23.35 8.50
CA VAL A 171 9.42 24.12 8.38
C VAL A 171 9.08 24.58 9.79
N GLU A 172 9.17 25.88 10.05
CA GLU A 172 8.82 26.47 11.35
C GLU A 172 7.50 27.25 11.26
N SER A 173 7.08 27.58 10.04
CA SER A 173 5.86 28.33 9.75
C SER A 173 5.23 27.95 8.41
N ALA A 174 3.98 28.35 8.21
CA ALA A 174 3.29 28.25 6.92
C ALA A 174 4.02 28.96 5.77
N ALA A 175 4.81 30.00 6.05
CA ALA A 175 5.54 30.73 5.02
C ALA A 175 6.65 29.85 4.40
N ASP A 176 7.27 28.98 5.19
CA ASP A 176 8.39 28.12 4.77
C ASP A 176 7.99 27.06 3.74
N LEU A 177 6.69 26.81 3.58
CA LEU A 177 6.14 25.87 2.60
C LEU A 177 6.13 26.42 1.16
N GLY A 178 6.39 27.71 0.98
CA GLY A 178 6.52 28.32 -0.34
C GLY A 178 7.53 27.59 -1.23
N GLY A 179 7.07 27.07 -2.37
CA GLY A 179 7.89 26.33 -3.32
C GLY A 179 8.36 24.96 -2.84
N LYS A 180 7.92 24.48 -1.67
CA LYS A 180 8.23 23.11 -1.19
C LYS A 180 7.31 22.11 -1.87
N SER A 181 7.89 21.01 -2.34
CA SER A 181 7.13 19.91 -2.92
C SER A 181 6.45 19.07 -1.84
N ILE A 182 5.12 19.02 -1.87
CA ILE A 182 4.31 18.14 -1.01
C ILE A 182 3.66 17.07 -1.88
N TYR A 183 3.89 15.81 -1.54
CA TYR A 183 3.39 14.66 -2.28
C TYR A 183 2.06 14.19 -1.72
N VAL A 184 1.05 14.10 -2.58
CA VAL A 184 -0.31 13.77 -2.17
C VAL A 184 -1.04 13.00 -3.26
N ARG A 185 -1.83 12.00 -2.89
CA ARG A 185 -2.66 11.26 -3.85
C ARG A 185 -3.79 12.15 -4.39
N PRO A 186 -3.96 12.28 -5.72
CA PRO A 186 -5.06 13.05 -6.30
C PRO A 186 -6.47 12.65 -5.84
N SER A 187 -6.70 11.37 -5.54
CA SER A 187 -7.98 10.82 -5.07
C SER A 187 -8.32 11.12 -3.60
N SER A 188 -7.34 11.60 -2.83
CA SER A 188 -7.49 11.87 -1.40
C SER A 188 -8.22 13.19 -1.11
N SER A 189 -8.81 13.32 0.08
CA SER A 189 -9.29 14.63 0.54
C SER A 189 -8.14 15.61 0.77
N TYR A 190 -6.94 15.09 1.03
CA TYR A 190 -5.72 15.87 1.26
C TYR A 190 -5.37 16.71 0.03
N PHE A 191 -5.59 16.17 -1.18
CA PHE A 191 -5.39 16.91 -2.43
C PHE A 191 -6.38 18.09 -2.53
N GLU A 192 -7.66 17.87 -2.22
CA GLU A 192 -8.67 18.94 -2.20
C GLU A 192 -8.29 20.03 -1.18
N SER A 193 -7.82 19.63 0.01
CA SER A 193 -7.41 20.55 1.07
C SER A 193 -6.17 21.36 0.70
N LEU A 194 -5.15 20.74 0.11
CA LEU A 194 -3.96 21.45 -0.38
C LEU A 194 -4.29 22.41 -1.52
N MET A 195 -5.19 22.03 -2.43
CA MET A 195 -5.66 22.91 -3.50
C MET A 195 -6.38 24.14 -2.93
N ALA A 196 -7.28 23.94 -1.96
CA ALA A 196 -7.95 25.04 -1.28
C ALA A 196 -6.95 25.94 -0.52
N TYR A 197 -5.97 25.34 0.15
CA TYR A 197 -4.91 26.06 0.86
C TYR A 197 -4.07 26.91 -0.11
N ASN A 198 -3.64 26.36 -1.25
CA ASN A 198 -2.93 27.10 -2.28
C ASN A 198 -3.77 28.22 -2.90
N GLN A 199 -5.08 28.01 -3.07
CA GLN A 199 -5.96 29.06 -3.56
C GLN A 199 -6.01 30.25 -2.58
N ALA A 200 -6.14 29.99 -1.27
CA ALA A 200 -6.09 31.03 -0.25
C ALA A 200 -4.74 31.77 -0.23
N ARG A 201 -3.61 31.04 -0.35
CA ARG A 201 -2.27 31.63 -0.46
C ARG A 201 -2.14 32.54 -1.67
N LYS A 202 -2.66 32.10 -2.83
CA LYS A 202 -2.66 32.89 -4.06
C LYS A 202 -3.39 34.21 -3.89
N GLU A 203 -4.56 34.18 -3.25
CA GLU A 203 -5.36 35.37 -2.95
C GLU A 203 -4.65 36.32 -1.96
N ALA A 204 -3.86 35.76 -1.04
CA ALA A 204 -3.01 36.52 -0.11
C ALA A 204 -1.69 37.01 -0.72
N GLY A 205 -1.36 36.65 -1.97
CA GLY A 205 -0.07 36.98 -2.60
C GLY A 205 1.11 36.20 -2.03
N GLU A 206 0.87 35.08 -1.35
CA GLU A 206 1.91 34.22 -0.77
C GLU A 206 2.47 33.21 -1.80
N PRO A 207 3.74 32.79 -1.66
CA PRO A 207 4.31 31.75 -2.51
C PRO A 207 3.55 30.43 -2.36
N LEU A 208 3.18 29.82 -3.47
CA LEU A 208 2.39 28.58 -3.49
C LEU A 208 3.23 27.37 -3.08
N ILE A 209 2.56 26.37 -2.51
CA ILE A 209 3.11 25.03 -2.31
C ILE A 209 3.19 24.34 -3.69
N ASP A 210 4.28 23.63 -3.94
CA ASP A 210 4.40 22.77 -5.11
C ASP A 210 3.70 21.42 -4.83
N ILE A 211 2.45 21.28 -5.28
CA ILE A 211 1.65 20.06 -5.05
C ILE A 211 2.04 19.01 -6.09
N GLN A 212 2.72 17.96 -5.64
CA GLN A 212 3.17 16.86 -6.49
C GLN A 212 2.24 15.65 -6.37
N PRO A 213 1.79 15.07 -7.49
CA PRO A 213 0.92 13.90 -7.44
C PRO A 213 1.72 12.67 -6.96
N ALA A 214 1.28 12.08 -5.85
CA ALA A 214 1.73 10.76 -5.44
C ALA A 214 1.00 9.67 -6.26
N SER A 215 1.66 8.51 -6.44
CA SER A 215 1.06 7.37 -7.14
C SER A 215 -0.21 6.88 -6.43
N GLU A 216 -1.30 6.68 -7.20
CA GLU A 216 -2.56 6.10 -6.71
C GLU A 216 -2.43 4.62 -6.31
N VAL A 217 -1.30 3.97 -6.66
CA VAL A 217 -0.95 2.63 -6.19
C VAL A 217 -0.58 2.63 -4.70
N LEU A 218 -0.09 3.76 -4.16
CA LEU A 218 0.47 3.82 -2.81
C LEU A 218 -0.54 4.33 -1.78
N GLU A 219 -0.74 3.60 -0.70
CA GLU A 219 -1.62 4.05 0.39
C GLU A 219 -0.88 4.97 1.37
N ASP A 220 -1.58 5.55 2.35
CA ASP A 220 -1.00 6.52 3.30
C ASP A 220 0.18 5.95 4.06
N GLU A 221 0.07 4.69 4.48
CA GLU A 221 1.14 3.94 5.14
C GLU A 221 2.37 3.74 4.26
N ASP A 222 2.22 3.67 2.95
CA ASP A 222 3.36 3.57 2.03
C ASP A 222 4.04 4.93 1.89
N LEU A 223 3.25 6.00 1.78
CA LEU A 223 3.78 7.36 1.71
C LEU A 223 4.49 7.76 3.00
N VAL A 224 3.92 7.47 4.18
CA VAL A 224 4.57 7.79 5.46
C VAL A 224 5.78 6.90 5.75
N GLU A 225 5.77 5.65 5.25
CA GLU A 225 6.96 4.79 5.27
C GLU A 225 8.08 5.38 4.41
N MET A 226 7.74 5.91 3.21
CA MET A 226 8.67 6.62 2.34
C MET A 226 9.20 7.90 3.00
N VAL A 227 8.35 8.69 3.66
CA VAL A 227 8.76 9.88 4.41
C VAL A 227 9.69 9.53 5.56
N ASN A 228 9.38 8.50 6.36
CA ASN A 228 10.24 8.01 7.43
C ASN A 228 11.61 7.58 6.91
N ALA A 229 11.65 6.97 5.73
CA ALA A 229 12.88 6.55 5.06
C ALA A 229 13.59 7.73 4.34
N GLY A 230 13.12 8.97 4.44
CA GLY A 230 13.70 10.13 3.77
C GLY A 230 13.50 10.15 2.25
N LEU A 231 12.67 9.24 1.70
CA LEU A 231 12.39 9.13 0.26
C LEU A 231 11.45 10.22 -0.26
N LEU A 232 10.60 10.75 0.61
CA LEU A 232 9.72 11.89 0.33
C LEU A 232 9.94 12.95 1.42
N PRO A 233 10.02 14.24 1.05
CA PRO A 233 10.22 15.30 2.02
C PRO A 233 8.93 15.55 2.84
N PHE A 234 7.80 15.71 2.15
CA PHE A 234 6.54 16.10 2.78
C PHE A 234 5.36 15.35 2.18
N ILE A 235 4.43 14.97 3.04
CA ILE A 235 3.08 14.50 2.69
C ILE A 235 2.05 15.18 3.59
N VAL A 236 0.77 15.05 3.23
CA VAL A 236 -0.35 15.37 4.12
C VAL A 236 -1.06 14.09 4.52
N MET A 237 -1.45 13.99 5.78
CA MET A 237 -2.17 12.83 6.31
C MET A 237 -3.14 13.25 7.41
N ASP A 238 -4.22 12.48 7.59
CA ASP A 238 -5.07 12.62 8.78
C ASP A 238 -4.25 12.45 10.08
N GLU A 239 -4.49 13.31 11.05
CA GLU A 239 -3.78 13.35 12.32
C GLU A 239 -3.81 12.01 13.08
N HIS A 240 -4.97 11.35 13.17
CA HIS A 240 -5.08 10.08 13.90
C HIS A 240 -4.21 8.99 13.27
N LYS A 241 -4.08 8.98 11.94
CA LYS A 241 -3.18 8.07 11.22
C LYS A 241 -1.73 8.44 11.44
N ALA A 242 -1.39 9.73 11.34
CA ALA A 242 -0.04 10.22 11.58
C ALA A 242 0.46 9.86 12.99
N ARG A 243 -0.34 10.13 14.03
CA ARG A 243 -0.02 9.78 15.42
C ARG A 243 0.07 8.27 15.65
N PHE A 244 -0.73 7.47 14.96
CA PHE A 244 -0.60 6.02 15.00
C PHE A 244 0.74 5.56 14.38
N TRP A 245 1.04 6.01 13.16
CA TRP A 245 2.22 5.61 12.42
C TRP A 245 3.53 6.14 13.01
N GLN A 246 3.54 7.28 13.70
CA GLN A 246 4.72 7.78 14.40
C GLN A 246 5.25 6.80 15.46
N LYS A 247 4.38 5.96 16.05
CA LYS A 247 4.78 4.89 16.99
C LYS A 247 5.55 3.75 16.33
N ILE A 248 5.49 3.65 15.00
CA ILE A 248 6.12 2.63 14.17
C ILE A 248 7.30 3.25 13.39
N PHE A 249 7.14 4.51 12.98
CA PHE A 249 8.06 5.30 12.18
C PHE A 249 8.53 6.52 12.97
N PRO A 250 9.47 6.35 13.91
CA PRO A 250 9.86 7.41 14.83
C PRO A 250 10.66 8.55 14.16
N ALA A 251 11.10 8.38 12.90
CA ALA A 251 11.83 9.43 12.19
C ALA A 251 10.92 10.47 11.53
N ILE A 252 9.59 10.27 11.54
CA ILE A 252 8.66 11.28 11.03
C ILE A 252 8.39 12.36 12.08
N GLN A 253 8.22 13.59 11.59
CA GLN A 253 7.74 14.72 12.38
C GLN A 253 6.34 15.10 11.93
N ILE A 254 5.44 15.26 12.89
CA ILE A 254 4.09 15.78 12.70
C ILE A 254 4.16 17.28 12.99
N HIS A 255 3.73 18.10 12.04
CA HIS A 255 3.63 19.54 12.24
C HIS A 255 2.19 19.87 12.63
N GLU A 256 2.00 20.45 13.81
CA GLU A 256 0.67 20.85 14.29
C GLU A 256 0.12 22.05 13.49
N GLU A 257 1.00 22.81 12.84
CA GLU A 257 0.67 23.92 11.94
C GLU A 257 1.55 23.86 10.66
N PRO A 258 1.02 24.27 9.49
CA PRO A 258 -0.37 24.66 9.26
C PRO A 258 -1.33 23.45 9.25
N VAL A 259 -2.58 23.71 9.62
CA VAL A 259 -3.70 22.76 9.46
C VAL A 259 -4.34 22.93 8.07
N PHE A 260 -4.31 21.90 7.22
CA PHE A 260 -4.88 21.97 5.87
C PHE A 260 -6.39 21.73 5.82
N ARG A 261 -6.91 20.96 6.78
CA ARG A 261 -8.34 20.80 7.04
C ARG A 261 -8.53 20.65 8.54
N ASP A 262 -9.50 21.38 9.07
CA ASP A 262 -9.99 21.20 10.43
C ASP A 262 -11.47 20.78 10.41
N GLY A 263 -11.92 20.05 11.43
CA GLY A 263 -13.31 19.60 11.52
C GLY A 263 -13.71 18.52 10.51
N GLY A 264 -12.77 17.78 9.93
CA GLY A 264 -13.05 16.68 9.01
C GLY A 264 -13.89 15.58 9.65
N ILE A 265 -14.75 14.93 8.87
CA ILE A 265 -15.59 13.83 9.32
C ILE A 265 -15.32 12.61 8.47
N ILE A 266 -15.03 11.47 9.10
CA ILE A 266 -14.84 10.18 8.43
C ILE A 266 -16.09 9.32 8.61
N ALA A 267 -16.57 8.75 7.51
CA ALA A 267 -17.75 7.89 7.49
C ALA A 267 -17.66 6.81 6.40
N TRP A 268 -18.52 5.80 6.49
CA TRP A 268 -18.75 4.87 5.39
C TRP A 268 -19.68 5.51 4.35
N ALA A 269 -19.51 5.16 3.09
CA ALA A 269 -20.39 5.62 2.02
C ALA A 269 -21.29 4.48 1.50
N VAL A 270 -22.51 4.82 1.13
CA VAL A 270 -23.46 3.94 0.43
C VAL A 270 -24.07 4.71 -0.75
N ARG A 271 -24.74 4.00 -1.66
CA ARG A 271 -25.50 4.64 -2.75
C ARG A 271 -26.67 5.46 -2.19
N LYS A 272 -27.02 6.56 -2.86
CA LYS A 272 -28.21 7.36 -2.52
C LYS A 272 -29.50 6.53 -2.53
N GLU A 273 -29.55 5.52 -3.38
CA GLU A 273 -30.65 4.58 -3.59
C GLU A 273 -30.68 3.45 -2.54
N SER A 274 -29.86 3.52 -1.48
CA SER A 274 -29.81 2.52 -0.41
C SER A 274 -30.09 3.10 1.00
N PRO A 275 -31.23 3.78 1.22
CA PRO A 275 -31.57 4.39 2.50
C PRO A 275 -31.80 3.40 3.65
N GLN A 276 -32.29 2.18 3.38
CA GLN A 276 -32.47 1.17 4.43
C GLN A 276 -31.12 0.66 4.93
N LEU A 277 -30.18 0.41 4.01
CA LEU A 277 -28.80 0.07 4.35
C LEU A 277 -28.15 1.18 5.18
N LEU A 278 -28.32 2.45 4.76
CA LEU A 278 -27.81 3.60 5.50
C LEU A 278 -28.34 3.63 6.93
N THR A 279 -29.65 3.41 7.10
CA THR A 279 -30.31 3.40 8.40
C THR A 279 -29.74 2.31 9.30
N MET A 280 -29.62 1.08 8.78
CA MET A 280 -29.00 -0.03 9.50
C MET A 280 -27.57 0.30 9.93
N LEU A 281 -26.74 0.85 9.04
CA LEU A 281 -25.36 1.21 9.37
C LEU A 281 -25.31 2.25 10.49
N ASN A 282 -26.17 3.26 10.45
CA ASN A 282 -26.24 4.30 11.47
C ASN A 282 -26.60 3.74 12.85
N GLU A 283 -27.54 2.79 12.91
CA GLU A 283 -27.89 2.08 14.14
C GLU A 283 -26.70 1.27 14.69
N GLN A 284 -25.98 0.56 13.82
CA GLN A 284 -24.83 -0.25 14.25
C GLN A 284 -23.66 0.62 14.70
N ILE A 285 -23.37 1.73 14.02
CA ILE A 285 -22.32 2.69 14.41
C ILE A 285 -22.62 3.25 15.81
N LYS A 286 -23.85 3.68 16.07
CA LYS A 286 -24.26 4.19 17.40
C LYS A 286 -23.98 3.17 18.50
N ALA A 287 -24.17 1.87 18.23
CA ALA A 287 -23.96 0.82 19.21
C ALA A 287 -22.50 0.31 19.33
N LEU A 288 -21.62 0.75 18.43
CA LEU A 288 -20.18 0.48 18.45
C LEU A 288 -19.36 1.64 19.04
N ARG A 289 -19.91 2.86 19.11
CA ARG A 289 -19.25 4.03 19.72
C ARG A 289 -18.73 3.70 21.13
N GLY A 290 -17.48 4.05 21.41
CA GLY A 290 -16.83 3.89 22.72
C GLY A 290 -16.26 2.51 23.04
N LYS A 291 -16.33 1.53 22.12
CA LYS A 291 -15.68 0.22 22.30
C LYS A 291 -14.26 0.23 21.73
N ALA A 292 -13.31 -0.27 22.52
CA ALA A 292 -11.90 -0.35 22.12
C ALA A 292 -11.75 -1.12 20.79
N THR A 293 -11.22 -0.45 19.78
CA THR A 293 -10.84 -1.06 18.50
C THR A 293 -9.45 -1.70 18.63
N GLY A 294 -9.16 -2.69 17.77
CA GLY A 294 -7.95 -3.51 17.79
C GLY A 294 -6.62 -2.79 17.51
N GLU A 295 -6.49 -1.49 17.82
CA GLU A 295 -5.28 -0.70 17.55
C GLU A 295 -4.02 -1.28 18.21
N ALA A 296 -4.14 -1.77 19.45
CA ALA A 296 -3.01 -2.40 20.15
C ALA A 296 -2.56 -3.70 19.44
N ILE A 297 -3.51 -4.46 18.92
CA ILE A 297 -3.26 -5.68 18.15
C ILE A 297 -2.61 -5.32 16.81
N LEU A 298 -3.12 -4.30 16.12
CA LEU A 298 -2.58 -3.79 14.87
C LEU A 298 -1.13 -3.28 15.04
N ALA A 299 -0.87 -2.48 16.07
CA ALA A 299 0.47 -1.96 16.35
C ALA A 299 1.48 -3.09 16.62
N ARG A 300 1.06 -4.16 17.31
CA ARG A 300 1.91 -5.34 17.54
C ARG A 300 2.24 -6.07 16.23
N TYR A 301 1.26 -6.21 15.32
CA TYR A 301 1.50 -6.82 14.00
C TYR A 301 2.48 -6.00 13.16
N LEU A 302 2.29 -4.69 13.10
CA LEU A 302 3.10 -3.82 12.24
C LEU A 302 4.55 -3.70 12.73
N LYS A 303 4.79 -3.72 14.05
CA LYS A 303 6.16 -3.72 14.60
C LYS A 303 7.00 -4.93 14.20
N GLN A 304 6.38 -6.04 13.79
CA GLN A 304 7.09 -7.25 13.37
C GLN A 304 7.44 -7.26 11.88
N ASN A 305 6.92 -6.31 11.09
CA ASN A 305 7.14 -6.26 9.65
C ASN A 305 8.49 -5.62 9.30
N LYS A 306 9.07 -6.05 8.18
CA LYS A 306 10.27 -5.43 7.59
C LYS A 306 9.83 -4.24 6.72
N PHE A 307 10.25 -3.04 7.08
CA PHE A 307 9.99 -1.80 6.34
C PHE A 307 11.16 -1.44 5.40
N ILE A 308 10.92 -0.55 4.45
CA ILE A 308 11.93 -0.08 3.49
C ILE A 308 13.07 0.67 4.19
N LYS A 309 14.24 0.64 3.54
CA LYS A 309 15.44 1.36 3.96
C LYS A 309 15.48 2.75 3.34
N SER A 310 16.32 3.62 3.91
CA SER A 310 16.50 5.00 3.47
C SER A 310 17.29 5.12 2.17
N ALA A 311 16.68 4.77 1.04
CA ALA A 311 17.32 4.83 -0.28
C ALA A 311 17.66 6.25 -0.76
N ALA A 312 17.06 7.29 -0.16
CA ALA A 312 17.26 8.69 -0.52
C ALA A 312 18.20 9.45 0.42
N ALA A 313 18.61 8.85 1.56
CA ALA A 313 19.67 9.42 2.38
C ALA A 313 20.90 9.70 1.49
N GLU A 314 21.61 10.79 1.79
CA GLU A 314 22.71 11.28 0.94
C GLU A 314 23.73 10.18 0.57
N ALA A 315 24.06 9.31 1.52
CA ALA A 315 24.96 8.18 1.31
C ALA A 315 24.40 7.14 0.32
N GLU A 316 23.11 6.80 0.39
CA GLU A 316 22.46 5.85 -0.53
C GLU A 316 22.25 6.48 -1.91
N ARG A 317 21.90 7.76 -1.97
CA ARG A 317 21.87 8.53 -3.22
C ARG A 317 23.23 8.52 -3.90
N LYS A 318 24.33 8.70 -3.15
CA LYS A 318 25.69 8.64 -3.70
C LYS A 318 26.00 7.27 -4.29
N LYS A 319 25.60 6.17 -3.63
CA LYS A 319 25.75 4.82 -4.20
C LYS A 319 24.99 4.66 -5.50
N PHE A 320 23.73 5.12 -5.55
CA PHE A 320 22.93 5.09 -6.77
C PHE A 320 23.62 5.84 -7.92
N LEU A 321 24.08 7.06 -7.69
CA LEU A 321 24.77 7.85 -8.71
C LEU A 321 26.10 7.25 -9.19
N GLN A 322 26.77 6.43 -8.37
CA GLN A 322 27.98 5.72 -8.77
C GLN A 322 27.74 4.57 -9.76
N VAL A 323 26.51 4.02 -9.79
CA VAL A 323 26.17 2.84 -10.60
C VAL A 323 25.12 3.12 -11.67
N VAL A 324 24.54 4.32 -11.67
CA VAL A 324 23.40 4.71 -12.52
C VAL A 324 23.70 4.55 -14.01
N GLU A 325 24.90 4.88 -14.45
CA GLU A 325 25.28 4.78 -15.87
C GLU A 325 25.32 3.33 -16.36
N LEU A 326 25.73 2.38 -15.50
CA LEU A 326 25.70 0.96 -15.85
C LEU A 326 24.26 0.46 -16.02
N PHE A 327 23.36 0.87 -15.11
CA PHE A 327 21.94 0.54 -15.28
C PHE A 327 21.38 1.17 -16.55
N ARG A 328 21.71 2.43 -16.84
CA ARG A 328 21.25 3.13 -18.05
C ARG A 328 21.76 2.46 -19.32
N GLU A 329 23.05 2.14 -19.39
CA GLU A 329 23.68 1.45 -20.52
C GLU A 329 22.99 0.11 -20.80
N TYR A 330 22.93 -0.76 -19.78
CA TYR A 330 22.37 -2.09 -19.97
C TYR A 330 20.85 -2.06 -20.11
N GLY A 331 20.16 -1.15 -19.44
CA GLY A 331 18.72 -0.94 -19.61
C GLY A 331 18.38 -0.54 -21.04
N GLY A 332 19.13 0.39 -21.63
CA GLY A 332 19.02 0.75 -23.04
C GLY A 332 19.35 -0.42 -23.97
N LYS A 333 20.41 -1.18 -23.68
CA LYS A 333 20.82 -2.35 -24.47
C LYS A 333 19.77 -3.46 -24.51
N TYR A 334 19.05 -3.65 -23.40
CA TYR A 334 18.07 -4.73 -23.24
C TYR A 334 16.62 -4.26 -23.30
N ASP A 335 16.35 -2.99 -23.63
CA ASP A 335 15.00 -2.42 -23.65
C ASP A 335 14.20 -2.74 -22.38
N VAL A 336 14.79 -2.35 -21.23
CA VAL A 336 14.14 -2.39 -19.92
C VAL A 336 14.34 -1.06 -19.22
N ASP A 337 13.34 -0.65 -18.45
CA ASP A 337 13.42 0.56 -17.64
C ASP A 337 14.54 0.42 -16.61
N TRP A 338 15.62 1.17 -16.83
CA TRP A 338 16.82 1.09 -16.01
C TRP A 338 16.61 1.53 -14.57
N LEU A 339 15.64 2.43 -14.30
CA LEU A 339 15.32 2.88 -12.95
C LEU A 339 14.63 1.76 -12.16
N LEU A 340 13.74 1.00 -12.81
CA LEU A 340 13.11 -0.18 -12.20
C LEU A 340 14.16 -1.24 -11.85
N ILE A 341 15.15 -1.48 -12.73
CA ILE A 341 16.21 -2.45 -12.45
C ILE A 341 17.17 -1.95 -11.35
N ALA A 342 17.48 -0.65 -11.32
CA ALA A 342 18.26 -0.05 -10.23
C ALA A 342 17.54 -0.19 -8.87
N ALA A 343 16.23 0.04 -8.85
CA ALA A 343 15.39 -0.16 -7.68
C ALA A 343 15.37 -1.62 -7.20
N GLN A 344 15.34 -2.59 -8.13
CA GLN A 344 15.53 -4.00 -7.81
C GLN A 344 16.91 -4.25 -7.17
N GLY A 345 18.00 -3.74 -7.76
CA GLY A 345 19.34 -3.86 -7.18
C GLY A 345 19.45 -3.28 -5.77
N TYR A 346 18.72 -2.20 -5.49
CA TYR A 346 18.63 -1.65 -4.13
C TYR A 346 17.86 -2.57 -3.18
N GLN A 347 16.74 -3.13 -3.60
CA GLN A 347 15.98 -4.11 -2.81
C GLN A 347 16.84 -5.36 -2.51
N GLU A 348 17.65 -5.81 -3.46
CA GLU A 348 18.48 -7.01 -3.34
C GLU A 348 19.68 -6.83 -2.40
N SER A 349 20.38 -5.68 -2.48
CA SER A 349 21.67 -5.53 -1.80
C SER A 349 21.93 -4.14 -1.21
N ALA A 350 20.99 -3.20 -1.33
CA ALA A 350 21.22 -1.77 -1.15
C ALA A 350 22.40 -1.26 -2.03
N LEU A 351 22.42 -1.71 -3.29
CA LEU A 351 23.46 -1.39 -4.28
C LEU A 351 24.89 -1.72 -3.82
N ASN A 352 25.04 -2.75 -3.00
CA ASN A 352 26.32 -3.17 -2.46
C ASN A 352 26.91 -4.33 -3.25
N GLN A 353 27.91 -4.06 -4.11
CA GLN A 353 28.58 -5.09 -4.88
C GLN A 353 29.35 -6.12 -4.01
N LYS A 354 29.66 -5.80 -2.76
CA LYS A 354 30.30 -6.75 -1.82
C LYS A 354 29.28 -7.68 -1.15
N ALA A 355 27.98 -7.50 -1.38
CA ALA A 355 26.95 -8.31 -0.76
C ALA A 355 27.04 -9.78 -1.18
N ARG A 356 26.88 -10.66 -0.19
CA ARG A 356 26.75 -12.11 -0.38
C ARG A 356 25.59 -12.61 0.46
N SER A 357 24.64 -13.29 -0.16
CA SER A 357 23.55 -13.92 0.61
C SER A 357 24.01 -15.22 1.27
N HIS A 358 23.28 -15.65 2.30
CA HIS A 358 23.49 -16.94 2.97
C HIS A 358 23.37 -18.14 2.01
N VAL A 359 22.63 -17.98 0.91
CA VAL A 359 22.46 -19.03 -0.12
C VAL A 359 23.43 -18.88 -1.30
N GLY A 360 24.35 -17.92 -1.24
CA GLY A 360 25.45 -17.77 -2.21
C GLY A 360 25.20 -16.81 -3.37
N ALA A 361 24.13 -16.02 -3.34
CA ALA A 361 23.88 -14.95 -4.30
C ALA A 361 24.92 -13.83 -4.16
N ILE A 362 25.34 -13.22 -5.28
CA ILE A 362 26.49 -12.29 -5.34
C ILE A 362 26.08 -10.91 -5.85
N GLY A 363 26.61 -9.87 -5.21
CA GLY A 363 26.71 -8.52 -5.74
C GLY A 363 25.40 -7.73 -5.75
N ILE A 364 25.38 -6.64 -6.52
CA ILE A 364 24.26 -5.69 -6.53
C ILE A 364 22.93 -6.37 -6.84
N MET A 365 22.92 -7.20 -7.88
CA MET A 365 21.73 -7.86 -8.41
C MET A 365 21.48 -9.24 -7.79
N GLN A 366 22.25 -9.63 -6.77
CA GLN A 366 22.14 -10.91 -6.06
C GLN A 366 22.01 -12.11 -7.01
N ILE A 367 22.95 -12.23 -7.94
CA ILE A 367 22.95 -13.29 -8.97
C ILE A 367 23.58 -14.56 -8.41
N MET A 368 22.93 -15.70 -8.65
CA MET A 368 23.50 -17.02 -8.35
C MET A 368 24.66 -17.35 -9.30
N PRO A 369 25.78 -17.95 -8.84
CA PRO A 369 26.93 -18.27 -9.70
C PRO A 369 26.57 -19.10 -10.94
N ALA A 370 25.66 -20.07 -10.81
CA ALA A 370 25.19 -20.89 -11.94
C ALA A 370 24.45 -20.04 -12.99
N THR A 371 23.57 -19.13 -12.54
CA THR A 371 22.86 -18.18 -13.40
C THR A 371 23.84 -17.26 -14.12
N GLY A 372 24.80 -16.67 -13.38
CA GLY A 372 25.83 -15.81 -13.96
C GLY A 372 26.65 -16.49 -15.07
N LYS A 373 27.03 -17.76 -14.87
CA LYS A 373 27.72 -18.57 -15.88
C LYS A 373 26.88 -18.76 -17.15
N GLY A 374 25.58 -19.03 -17.00
CA GLY A 374 24.66 -19.18 -18.12
C GLY A 374 24.45 -17.90 -18.93
N LEU A 375 24.51 -16.74 -18.27
CA LEU A 375 24.28 -15.44 -18.89
C LEU A 375 25.44 -14.95 -19.77
N LYS A 376 26.65 -15.51 -19.64
CA LYS A 376 27.85 -15.13 -20.43
C LYS A 376 28.14 -13.61 -20.37
N VAL A 377 28.14 -13.05 -19.15
CA VAL A 377 28.35 -11.62 -18.87
C VAL A 377 29.71 -11.29 -18.24
N GLY A 378 30.59 -12.29 -18.11
CA GLY A 378 31.86 -12.16 -17.39
C GLY A 378 31.77 -12.61 -15.92
N ASP A 379 32.72 -12.16 -15.09
CA ASP A 379 32.76 -12.51 -13.66
C ASP A 379 31.81 -11.63 -12.84
N ILE A 380 30.66 -12.19 -12.43
CA ILE A 380 29.62 -11.52 -11.65
C ILE A 380 30.07 -11.02 -10.26
N ARG A 381 31.31 -11.33 -9.83
CA ARG A 381 31.93 -10.71 -8.65
C ARG A 381 32.36 -9.26 -8.91
N GLN A 382 32.55 -8.90 -10.17
CA GLN A 382 32.82 -7.53 -10.61
C GLN A 382 31.52 -6.75 -10.79
N LEU A 383 31.59 -5.44 -10.56
CA LEU A 383 30.43 -4.53 -10.56
C LEU A 383 29.63 -4.58 -11.86
N GLU A 384 30.30 -4.34 -12.98
CA GLU A 384 29.66 -4.24 -14.28
C GLU A 384 29.05 -5.58 -14.75
N PRO A 385 29.78 -6.71 -14.79
CA PRO A 385 29.20 -8.03 -15.09
C PRO A 385 28.00 -8.41 -14.21
N ASN A 386 27.97 -7.96 -12.95
CA ASN A 386 26.85 -8.21 -12.06
C ASN A 386 25.60 -7.44 -12.49
N ILE A 387 25.72 -6.13 -12.73
CA ILE A 387 24.59 -5.31 -13.20
C ILE A 387 24.13 -5.78 -14.59
N HIS A 388 25.08 -6.02 -15.51
CA HIS A 388 24.80 -6.59 -16.83
C HIS A 388 24.01 -7.89 -16.72
N GLY A 389 24.46 -8.82 -15.86
CA GLY A 389 23.79 -10.09 -15.63
C GLY A 389 22.37 -9.92 -15.12
N GLY A 390 22.14 -9.00 -14.17
CA GLY A 390 20.81 -8.79 -13.59
C GLY A 390 19.85 -8.22 -14.62
N VAL A 391 20.28 -7.20 -15.36
CA VAL A 391 19.47 -6.59 -16.43
C VAL A 391 19.16 -7.60 -17.53
N LYS A 392 20.17 -8.36 -17.98
CA LYS A 392 19.98 -9.40 -19.00
C LYS A 392 19.03 -10.50 -18.54
N TYR A 393 19.11 -10.90 -17.27
CA TYR A 393 18.20 -11.90 -16.71
C TYR A 393 16.77 -11.39 -16.62
N MET A 394 16.57 -10.13 -16.26
CA MET A 394 15.26 -9.50 -16.23
C MET A 394 14.64 -9.42 -17.63
N ARG A 395 15.41 -9.02 -18.65
CA ARG A 395 14.95 -9.08 -20.05
C ARG A 395 14.56 -10.50 -20.47
N TRP A 396 15.41 -11.48 -20.17
CA TRP A 396 15.10 -12.89 -20.46
C TRP A 396 13.79 -13.34 -19.80
N MET A 397 13.53 -12.92 -18.56
CA MET A 397 12.28 -13.25 -17.87
C MET A 397 11.06 -12.62 -18.54
N ILE A 398 11.17 -11.35 -18.95
CA ILE A 398 10.11 -10.68 -19.71
C ILE A 398 9.87 -11.40 -21.03
N ASP A 399 10.91 -11.70 -21.79
CA ASP A 399 10.80 -12.39 -23.09
C ASP A 399 10.15 -13.76 -22.96
N HIS A 400 10.58 -14.53 -21.95
CA HIS A 400 10.20 -15.92 -21.84
C HIS A 400 8.81 -16.14 -21.24
N TYR A 401 8.34 -15.23 -20.38
CA TYR A 401 7.08 -15.42 -19.65
C TYR A 401 6.00 -14.37 -19.96
N TYR A 402 6.38 -13.21 -20.51
CA TYR A 402 5.49 -12.05 -20.61
C TYR A 402 5.54 -11.33 -21.97
N ALA A 403 6.31 -11.80 -22.95
CA ALA A 403 6.44 -11.16 -24.26
C ALA A 403 5.07 -10.98 -24.93
N ASP A 404 4.30 -12.07 -24.99
CA ASP A 404 3.02 -12.14 -25.72
C ASP A 404 1.82 -11.73 -24.86
N GLU A 405 2.05 -11.41 -23.58
CA GLU A 405 0.99 -10.98 -22.68
C GLU A 405 0.62 -9.51 -22.96
N PRO A 406 -0.68 -9.16 -22.98
CA PRO A 406 -1.16 -7.81 -23.25
C PRO A 406 -0.99 -6.93 -22.00
N MET A 407 0.25 -6.79 -21.56
CA MET A 407 0.70 -6.05 -20.39
C MET A 407 1.43 -4.78 -20.80
N THR A 408 1.34 -3.75 -19.95
CA THR A 408 2.21 -2.57 -20.06
C THR A 408 3.68 -2.96 -19.81
N ALA A 409 4.63 -2.11 -20.23
CA ALA A 409 6.05 -2.35 -19.92
C ALA A 409 6.31 -2.39 -18.40
N LEU A 410 5.60 -1.56 -17.63
CA LEU A 410 5.65 -1.58 -16.17
C LEU A 410 5.14 -2.91 -15.61
N ASP A 411 3.96 -3.38 -16.02
CA ASP A 411 3.42 -4.64 -15.52
C ASP A 411 4.32 -5.83 -15.89
N LYS A 412 4.89 -5.86 -17.11
CA LYS A 412 5.87 -6.88 -17.49
C LYS A 412 7.06 -6.91 -16.53
N ALA A 413 7.57 -5.75 -16.12
CA ALA A 413 8.63 -5.65 -15.13
C ALA A 413 8.16 -6.10 -13.74
N LEU A 414 7.00 -5.66 -13.26
CA LEU A 414 6.44 -6.03 -11.95
C LEU A 414 6.17 -7.53 -11.83
N PHE A 415 5.58 -8.14 -12.86
CA PHE A 415 5.38 -9.59 -12.93
C PHE A 415 6.71 -10.34 -12.99
N SER A 416 7.73 -9.79 -13.65
CA SER A 416 9.07 -10.35 -13.64
C SER A 416 9.71 -10.27 -12.25
N PHE A 417 9.55 -9.18 -11.49
CA PHE A 417 9.98 -9.13 -10.09
C PHE A 417 9.26 -10.16 -9.23
N ALA A 418 7.95 -10.31 -9.41
CA ALA A 418 7.18 -11.34 -8.72
C ALA A 418 7.68 -12.75 -9.05
N SER A 419 8.02 -13.02 -10.31
CA SER A 419 8.56 -14.30 -10.76
C SER A 419 9.99 -14.55 -10.32
N TYR A 420 10.80 -13.51 -10.20
CA TYR A 420 12.13 -13.58 -9.62
C TYR A 420 12.06 -14.06 -8.17
N ASN A 421 11.08 -13.55 -7.40
CA ASN A 421 10.91 -13.89 -5.98
C ASN A 421 10.14 -15.21 -5.74
N ALA A 422 9.01 -15.43 -6.41
CA ALA A 422 8.09 -16.55 -6.15
C ALA A 422 8.13 -17.67 -7.20
N GLY A 423 8.83 -17.46 -8.31
CA GLY A 423 8.91 -18.38 -9.44
C GLY A 423 7.77 -18.18 -10.47
N PRO A 424 8.07 -18.24 -11.78
CA PRO A 424 7.13 -17.92 -12.85
C PRO A 424 5.93 -18.86 -12.94
N ALA A 425 6.12 -20.16 -12.70
CA ALA A 425 5.01 -21.12 -12.68
C ALA A 425 4.00 -20.81 -11.58
N ARG A 426 4.45 -20.26 -10.44
CA ARG A 426 3.57 -19.84 -9.34
C ARG A 426 2.82 -18.57 -9.74
N VAL A 427 3.50 -17.58 -10.29
CA VAL A 427 2.88 -16.34 -10.78
C VAL A 427 1.84 -16.61 -11.88
N ALA A 428 2.11 -17.52 -12.82
CA ALA A 428 1.15 -17.93 -13.83
C ALA A 428 -0.15 -18.49 -13.22
N ARG A 429 -0.06 -19.29 -12.14
CA ARG A 429 -1.25 -19.76 -11.41
C ARG A 429 -2.00 -18.63 -10.73
N LEU A 430 -1.29 -17.65 -10.14
CA LEU A 430 -1.91 -16.48 -9.53
C LEU A 430 -2.67 -15.64 -10.56
N ARG A 431 -2.11 -15.45 -11.77
CA ARG A 431 -2.79 -14.78 -12.89
C ARG A 431 -4.04 -15.52 -13.33
N ALA A 432 -3.96 -16.84 -13.50
CA ALA A 432 -5.11 -17.66 -13.86
C ALA A 432 -6.22 -17.58 -12.80
N GLU A 433 -5.85 -17.56 -11.52
CA GLU A 433 -6.79 -17.40 -10.41
C GLU A 433 -7.37 -15.98 -10.35
N ALA A 434 -6.58 -14.94 -10.60
CA ALA A 434 -7.06 -13.57 -10.70
C ALA A 434 -8.14 -13.43 -11.79
N LYS A 435 -7.89 -14.00 -12.98
CA LYS A 435 -8.88 -14.04 -14.06
C LYS A 435 -10.19 -14.72 -13.66
N LYS A 436 -10.13 -15.85 -12.95
CA LYS A 436 -11.32 -16.56 -12.42
C LYS A 436 -12.11 -15.75 -11.38
N ARG A 437 -11.50 -14.72 -10.81
CA ARG A 437 -12.12 -13.81 -9.83
C ARG A 437 -12.57 -12.49 -10.46
N GLY A 438 -12.50 -12.36 -11.79
CA GLY A 438 -12.83 -11.13 -12.51
C GLY A 438 -11.82 -9.99 -12.32
N LEU A 439 -10.62 -10.29 -11.80
CA LEU A 439 -9.50 -9.35 -11.73
C LEU A 439 -8.72 -9.39 -13.06
N ASP A 440 -7.99 -8.31 -13.36
CA ASP A 440 -7.15 -8.26 -14.55
C ASP A 440 -5.88 -9.10 -14.33
N PRO A 441 -5.68 -10.22 -15.05
CA PRO A 441 -4.49 -11.06 -14.89
C PRO A 441 -3.21 -10.40 -15.44
N ASN A 442 -3.31 -9.24 -16.08
CA ASN A 442 -2.21 -8.51 -16.72
C ASN A 442 -1.83 -7.22 -15.99
N VAL A 443 -2.45 -6.96 -14.84
CA VAL A 443 -2.10 -5.86 -13.95
C VAL A 443 -1.62 -6.45 -12.62
N TRP A 444 -0.47 -5.99 -12.12
CA TRP A 444 0.03 -6.48 -10.83
C TRP A 444 -0.75 -5.88 -9.65
N PHE A 445 -0.60 -4.57 -9.47
CA PHE A 445 -1.17 -3.85 -8.34
C PHE A 445 -2.69 -3.86 -8.39
N HIS A 446 -3.31 -4.00 -7.22
CA HIS A 446 -4.75 -4.03 -7.07
C HIS A 446 -5.49 -5.14 -7.84
N ASN A 447 -4.76 -6.14 -8.35
CA ASN A 447 -5.29 -7.25 -9.13
C ASN A 447 -4.59 -8.55 -8.71
N VAL A 448 -3.53 -8.97 -9.42
CA VAL A 448 -2.83 -10.23 -9.10
C VAL A 448 -2.15 -10.18 -7.73
N GLU A 449 -1.76 -8.99 -7.26
CA GLU A 449 -1.26 -8.75 -5.91
C GLU A 449 -2.20 -9.25 -4.80
N TYR A 450 -3.51 -9.07 -4.95
CA TYR A 450 -4.48 -9.53 -3.95
C TYR A 450 -4.48 -11.06 -3.85
N VAL A 451 -4.45 -11.73 -5.00
CA VAL A 451 -4.38 -13.18 -5.07
C VAL A 451 -3.04 -13.68 -4.53
N ALA A 452 -1.95 -12.97 -4.79
CA ALA A 452 -0.64 -13.29 -4.25
C ALA A 452 -0.62 -13.21 -2.71
N ALA A 453 -1.12 -12.11 -2.13
CA ALA A 453 -1.21 -11.93 -0.68
C ALA A 453 -1.99 -13.04 0.00
N GLU A 454 -3.10 -13.48 -0.61
CA GLU A 454 -3.92 -14.58 -0.10
C GLU A 454 -3.22 -15.93 -0.22
N LYS A 455 -2.77 -16.28 -1.43
CA LYS A 455 -2.34 -17.66 -1.74
C LYS A 455 -0.92 -17.97 -1.31
N ILE A 456 -0.03 -16.98 -1.36
CA ILE A 456 1.40 -17.19 -1.15
C ILE A 456 1.97 -16.28 -0.05
N GLY A 457 1.14 -15.43 0.54
CA GLY A 457 1.52 -14.55 1.65
C GLY A 457 2.17 -13.24 1.21
N PRO A 458 2.63 -12.42 2.17
CA PRO A 458 3.04 -11.04 1.92
C PRO A 458 4.44 -10.90 1.31
N GLU A 459 5.25 -11.95 1.24
CA GLU A 459 6.67 -11.83 0.87
C GLU A 459 6.86 -11.26 -0.54
N THR A 460 6.26 -11.89 -1.55
CA THR A 460 6.35 -11.43 -2.94
C THR A 460 5.66 -10.08 -3.14
N VAL A 461 4.53 -9.85 -2.48
CA VAL A 461 3.81 -8.57 -2.51
C VAL A 461 4.69 -7.44 -1.94
N THR A 462 5.33 -7.68 -0.80
CA THR A 462 6.25 -6.74 -0.16
C THR A 462 7.48 -6.51 -1.03
N TYR A 463 8.02 -7.55 -1.65
CA TYR A 463 9.17 -7.45 -2.55
C TYR A 463 8.88 -6.52 -3.73
N VAL A 464 7.77 -6.76 -4.47
CA VAL A 464 7.39 -5.93 -5.62
C VAL A 464 7.02 -4.51 -5.19
N GLY A 465 6.24 -4.36 -4.11
CA GLY A 465 5.86 -3.05 -3.57
C GLY A 465 7.07 -2.22 -3.11
N ASN A 466 8.08 -2.85 -2.49
CA ASN A 466 9.31 -2.14 -2.11
C ASN A 466 10.12 -1.68 -3.32
N ILE A 467 10.28 -2.53 -4.34
CA ILE A 467 10.95 -2.13 -5.58
C ILE A 467 10.24 -0.94 -6.21
N TYR A 468 8.90 -0.97 -6.27
CA TYR A 468 8.14 0.15 -6.81
C TYR A 468 8.31 1.44 -5.99
N LYS A 469 8.33 1.38 -4.65
CA LYS A 469 8.63 2.54 -3.80
C LYS A 469 10.04 3.11 -4.06
N TYR A 470 11.06 2.26 -4.20
CA TYR A 470 12.41 2.71 -4.55
C TYR A 470 12.48 3.29 -5.96
N TYR A 471 11.75 2.71 -6.91
CA TYR A 471 11.64 3.24 -8.28
C TYR A 471 11.06 4.66 -8.28
N ILE A 472 9.97 4.90 -7.56
CA ILE A 472 9.41 6.25 -7.39
C ILE A 472 10.45 7.18 -6.77
N ALA A 473 11.11 6.77 -5.68
CA ALA A 473 12.14 7.58 -5.04
C ALA A 473 13.28 7.96 -6.00
N TYR A 474 13.80 7.00 -6.78
CA TYR A 474 14.85 7.26 -7.76
C TYR A 474 14.39 8.13 -8.93
N LYS A 475 13.14 7.96 -9.38
CA LYS A 475 12.56 8.84 -10.39
C LYS A 475 12.56 10.30 -9.90
N LEU A 476 12.13 10.54 -8.66
CA LEU A 476 12.15 11.87 -8.05
C LEU A 476 13.58 12.43 -7.90
N VAL A 477 14.55 11.60 -7.51
CA VAL A 477 15.96 12.00 -7.44
C VAL A 477 16.48 12.43 -8.82
N MET A 478 16.12 11.71 -9.88
CA MET A 478 16.54 12.03 -11.25
C MET A 478 15.86 13.30 -11.77
N GLU A 479 14.57 13.47 -11.51
CA GLU A 479 13.83 14.70 -11.86
C GLU A 479 14.44 15.93 -11.18
N GLN A 480 14.76 15.84 -9.88
CA GLN A 480 15.44 16.92 -9.16
C GLN A 480 16.83 17.24 -9.72
N LEU A 481 17.59 16.23 -10.12
CA LEU A 481 18.90 16.43 -10.76
C LEU A 481 18.76 17.16 -12.09
N GLN A 482 17.82 16.73 -12.92
CA GLN A 482 17.55 17.35 -14.21
C GLN A 482 17.12 18.81 -14.06
N LEU A 483 16.24 19.12 -13.10
CA LEU A 483 15.83 20.50 -12.80
C LEU A 483 17.01 21.36 -12.37
N LYS A 484 17.92 20.83 -11.53
CA LYS A 484 19.13 21.55 -11.11
C LYS A 484 20.09 21.81 -12.27
N GLU A 485 20.27 20.84 -13.16
CA GLU A 485 21.08 20.99 -14.37
C GLU A 485 20.50 22.07 -15.29
N GLN A 486 19.19 22.02 -15.58
CA GLN A 486 18.49 23.01 -16.40
C GLN A 486 18.58 24.42 -15.80
N ALA A 487 18.40 24.56 -14.48
CA ALA A 487 18.55 25.85 -13.80
C ALA A 487 19.99 26.40 -13.93
N THR A 488 20.98 25.53 -13.76
CA THR A 488 22.41 25.90 -13.90
C THR A 488 22.74 26.32 -15.33
N GLU A 489 22.23 25.62 -16.33
CA GLU A 489 22.39 25.98 -17.74
C GLU A 489 21.72 27.31 -18.09
N THR A 490 20.53 27.54 -17.56
CA THR A 490 19.78 28.79 -17.76
C THR A 490 20.56 29.98 -17.17
N LEU A 491 21.11 29.85 -15.96
CA LEU A 491 21.95 30.88 -15.34
C LEU A 491 23.19 31.18 -16.19
N LYS A 492 23.90 30.14 -16.65
CA LYS A 492 25.06 30.31 -17.56
C LYS A 492 24.70 31.02 -18.86
N GLN A 493 23.51 30.76 -19.41
CA GLN A 493 23.04 31.44 -20.62
C GLN A 493 22.71 32.91 -20.35
N GLN A 494 22.10 33.22 -19.21
CA GLN A 494 21.81 34.59 -18.79
C GLN A 494 23.10 35.39 -18.55
N GLU A 495 24.08 34.82 -17.86
CA GLU A 495 25.40 35.44 -17.64
C GLU A 495 26.09 35.78 -18.96
N LYS A 496 26.12 34.84 -19.92
CA LYS A 496 26.67 35.08 -21.27
C LYS A 496 25.91 36.16 -22.03
N MET A 497 24.61 36.31 -21.81
CA MET A 497 23.81 37.35 -22.46
C MET A 497 24.13 38.73 -21.88
N VAL A 498 24.27 38.84 -20.56
CA VAL A 498 24.67 40.09 -19.88
C VAL A 498 26.08 40.51 -20.29
N GLU A 499 27.03 39.57 -20.37
CA GLU A 499 28.38 39.86 -20.87
C GLU A 499 28.36 40.37 -22.33
N LYS A 500 27.55 39.76 -23.21
CA LYS A 500 27.41 40.23 -24.60
C LYS A 500 26.80 41.62 -24.71
N VAL A 501 25.76 41.93 -23.92
CA VAL A 501 25.13 43.26 -23.92
C VAL A 501 26.11 44.31 -23.41
N SER A 502 26.82 44.03 -22.31
CA SER A 502 27.82 44.97 -21.75
C SER A 502 29.04 45.16 -22.65
N ALA A 503 29.40 44.17 -23.48
CA ALA A 503 30.45 44.30 -24.49
C ALA A 503 30.00 45.13 -25.70
N ALA A 504 28.72 45.01 -26.10
CA ALA A 504 28.14 45.79 -27.19
C ALA A 504 27.88 47.27 -26.83
N GLU A 505 27.65 47.58 -25.55
CA GLU A 505 27.54 48.96 -25.06
C GLU A 505 28.89 49.69 -24.94
N LYS A 506 30.01 48.95 -24.96
CA LYS A 506 31.38 49.49 -24.88
C LYS A 506 32.08 49.62 -26.23
N SER A 507 31.47 49.10 -27.30
CA SER A 507 31.92 49.22 -28.69
C SER A 507 31.09 50.25 -29.43
#